data_AF-A0A2P7TAD2-F1
#
_entry.id   AF-A0A2P7TAD2-F1
#
_cell.length_a   1.000
_cell.length_b   1.000
_cell.length_c   1.000
_cell.angle_alpha   90.00
_cell.angle_beta   90.00
_cell.angle_gamma   90.00
#
_symmetry.space_group_name_H-M   'P 1'
#
loop_
_entity.id
_entity.type
_entity.pdbx_description
1 polymer ?
#
loop_
_entity_poly.entity_id
_entity_poly.type
_entity_poly.pdbx_seq_one_letter_code
_entity_poly.pdbx_strand_id
1 'polypeptide(L)'
;MDKDTLKQHCLKVIESFTDQGHSVELAGIVPLYPQLPTTSYVLQVFSTWLNQMPTCNAATNMVIARLYELMPREALRYINRVEICDENGEIHCMSDDLIINDLNFQPLSIPYNYAEDNA
;
A
#
# COMPACT_ATOMS: atom_id res chain seq x y z
N MET A 1 -5.75 -13.51 -11.78
CA MET A 1 -5.56 -12.17 -12.36
C MET A 1 -4.14 -12.09 -12.88
N ASP A 2 -3.96 -11.60 -14.11
CA ASP A 2 -2.63 -11.31 -14.65
C ASP A 2 -2.06 -10.02 -14.03
N LYS A 3 -0.74 -9.82 -14.19
CA LYS A 3 -0.02 -8.70 -13.59
C LYS A 3 -0.49 -7.33 -14.11
N ASP A 4 -0.86 -7.23 -15.39
CA ASP A 4 -1.26 -5.96 -15.97
C ASP A 4 -2.62 -5.51 -15.46
N THR A 5 -3.57 -6.44 -15.33
CA THR A 5 -4.86 -6.18 -14.67
C THR A 5 -4.68 -5.74 -13.22
N LEU A 6 -3.82 -6.43 -12.45
CA LEU A 6 -3.53 -6.04 -11.07
C LEU A 6 -2.87 -4.65 -11.00
N LYS A 7 -2.00 -4.32 -11.95
CA LYS A 7 -1.38 -3.00 -12.07
C LYS A 7 -2.42 -1.90 -12.28
N GLN A 8 -3.43 -2.12 -13.11
CA GLN A 8 -4.50 -1.13 -13.31
C GLN A 8 -5.28 -0.86 -12.00
N HIS A 9 -5.52 -1.87 -11.18
CA HIS A 9 -6.13 -1.68 -9.87
C HIS A 9 -5.22 -0.87 -8.92
N CYS A 10 -3.93 -1.17 -8.90
CA CYS A 10 -2.98 -0.42 -8.08
C CYS A 10 -2.88 1.04 -8.53
N LEU A 11 -2.83 1.31 -9.84
CA LEU A 11 -2.76 2.67 -10.38
C LEU A 11 -3.93 3.54 -9.91
N LYS A 12 -5.16 3.02 -9.88
CA LYS A 12 -6.32 3.75 -9.34
C LYS A 12 -6.16 4.13 -7.86
N VAL A 13 -5.54 3.24 -7.07
CA VAL A 13 -5.24 3.51 -5.66
C VAL A 13 -4.19 4.62 -5.55
N ILE A 14 -3.15 4.58 -6.39
CA ILE A 14 -2.10 5.61 -6.43
C ILE A 14 -2.65 6.97 -6.88
N GLU A 15 -3.50 6.99 -7.92
CA GLU A 15 -4.20 8.20 -8.39
C GLU A 15 -5.03 8.84 -7.28
N SER A 16 -5.69 8.04 -6.43
CA SER A 16 -6.48 8.57 -5.31
C SER A 16 -5.69 9.36 -4.27
N PHE A 17 -4.40 9.09 -4.11
CA PHE A 17 -3.51 9.89 -3.26
C PHE A 17 -3.23 11.25 -3.91
N THR A 18 -3.04 11.26 -5.22
CA THR A 18 -2.80 12.49 -5.99
C THR A 18 -4.02 13.42 -5.91
N ASP A 19 -5.22 12.86 -6.01
CA ASP A 19 -6.48 13.60 -5.84
C ASP A 19 -6.61 14.25 -4.44
N GLN A 20 -5.90 13.73 -3.44
CA GLN A 20 -5.84 14.27 -2.07
C GLN A 20 -4.65 15.22 -1.84
N GLY A 21 -3.91 15.56 -2.90
CA GLY A 21 -2.73 16.43 -2.80
C GLY A 21 -1.47 15.73 -2.30
N HIS A 22 -1.45 14.39 -2.28
CA HIS A 22 -0.33 13.58 -1.84
C HIS A 22 0.39 12.92 -3.02
N SER A 23 1.67 13.22 -3.21
CA SER A 23 2.47 12.60 -4.27
C SER A 23 2.85 11.16 -3.89
N VAL A 24 2.30 10.20 -4.61
CA VAL A 24 2.66 8.78 -4.51
C VAL A 24 2.81 8.26 -5.94
N GLU A 25 3.87 7.51 -6.18
CA GLU A 25 4.14 6.90 -7.48
C GLU A 25 4.22 5.38 -7.35
N LEU A 26 3.78 4.67 -8.38
CA LEU A 26 3.95 3.22 -8.44
C LEU A 26 5.40 2.90 -8.83
N ALA A 27 6.20 2.42 -7.87
CA ALA A 27 7.55 1.97 -8.14
C ALA A 27 7.56 0.56 -8.76
N GLY A 28 6.69 -0.33 -8.30
CA GLY A 28 6.68 -1.71 -8.79
C GLY A 28 5.56 -2.60 -8.28
N ILE A 29 5.34 -3.68 -9.02
CA ILE A 29 4.57 -4.85 -8.59
C ILE A 29 5.48 -6.05 -8.81
N VAL A 30 6.04 -6.58 -7.72
CA VAL A 30 7.13 -7.56 -7.74
C VAL A 30 6.62 -8.90 -7.22
N PRO A 31 6.91 -10.03 -7.88
CA PRO A 31 6.62 -11.35 -7.34
C PRO A 31 7.23 -11.55 -5.96
N LEU A 32 6.42 -11.92 -4.97
CA LEU A 32 6.93 -12.27 -3.64
C LEU A 32 7.79 -13.55 -3.68
N TYR A 33 7.40 -14.49 -4.55
CA TYR A 33 8.11 -15.76 -4.78
C TYR A 33 8.44 -15.91 -6.27
N PRO A 34 9.57 -15.36 -6.76
CA PRO A 34 9.89 -15.31 -8.19
C PRO A 34 10.04 -16.67 -8.86
N GLN A 35 10.34 -17.72 -8.09
CA GLN A 35 10.55 -19.08 -8.60
C GLN A 35 9.23 -19.88 -8.73
N LEU A 36 8.10 -19.32 -8.29
CA LEU A 36 6.80 -19.98 -8.31
C LEU A 36 5.84 -19.24 -9.25
N PRO A 37 4.88 -19.95 -9.89
CA PRO A 37 3.76 -19.32 -10.59
C PRO A 37 3.09 -18.32 -9.65
N THR A 38 3.25 -17.03 -9.95
CA THR A 38 3.09 -16.02 -8.91
C THR A 38 1.64 -15.58 -8.75
N THR A 39 1.06 -15.86 -7.59
CA THR A 39 -0.24 -15.33 -7.15
C THR A 39 -0.11 -14.29 -6.05
N SER A 40 1.10 -13.96 -5.62
CA SER A 40 1.39 -13.06 -4.52
C SER A 40 2.44 -12.05 -4.93
N TYR A 41 2.08 -10.77 -4.81
CA TYR A 41 2.88 -9.64 -5.23
C TYR A 41 3.13 -8.69 -4.06
N VAL A 42 4.27 -8.02 -4.15
CA VAL A 42 4.61 -6.87 -3.32
C VAL A 42 4.30 -5.61 -4.13
N LEU A 43 3.53 -4.71 -3.54
CA LEU A 43 3.31 -3.37 -4.07
C LEU A 43 4.42 -2.46 -3.56
N GLN A 44 5.23 -1.92 -4.46
CA GLN A 44 6.25 -0.94 -4.15
C GLN A 44 5.77 0.45 -4.60
N VAL A 45 5.83 1.41 -3.68
CA VAL A 45 5.46 2.81 -3.95
C VAL A 45 6.60 3.74 -3.62
N PHE A 46 6.76 4.80 -4.39
CA PHE A 46 7.66 5.90 -4.08
C PHE A 46 6.84 7.07 -3.51
N SER A 47 7.30 7.63 -2.39
CA SER A 47 6.65 8.80 -1.80
C SER A 47 7.51 9.47 -0.73
N THR A 48 7.86 10.73 -0.96
CA THR A 48 8.65 11.54 -0.01
C THR A 48 7.90 11.79 1.30
N TRP A 49 6.59 12.02 1.26
CA TRP A 49 5.80 12.33 2.44
C TRP A 49 5.49 11.08 3.29
N LEU A 50 5.31 9.91 2.66
CA LEU A 50 5.20 8.64 3.39
C LEU A 50 6.50 8.33 4.15
N ASN A 51 7.65 8.63 3.55
CA ASN A 51 8.97 8.47 4.19
C ASN A 51 9.20 9.42 5.37
N GLN A 52 8.41 10.50 5.49
CA GLN A 52 8.49 11.45 6.60
C GLN A 52 7.52 11.11 7.75
N MET A 53 6.71 10.06 7.61
CA MET A 53 5.78 9.68 8.67
C MET A 53 6.49 9.18 9.92
N PRO A 54 5.91 9.36 11.12
CA PRO A 54 6.57 9.01 12.38
C PRO A 54 6.96 7.53 12.51
N THR A 55 6.26 6.63 11.81
CA THR A 55 6.54 5.19 11.84
C THR A 55 6.26 4.54 10.48
N CYS A 56 6.99 3.48 10.16
CA CYS A 56 6.73 2.66 8.97
C CYS A 56 5.32 2.04 8.98
N ASN A 57 4.79 1.73 10.16
CA ASN A 57 3.44 1.19 10.31
C ASN A 57 2.39 2.22 9.88
N ALA A 58 2.52 3.48 10.32
CA ALA A 58 1.64 4.57 9.87
C ALA A 58 1.70 4.78 8.34
N ALA A 59 2.92 4.80 7.78
CA ALA A 59 3.13 4.99 6.36
C ALA A 59 2.48 3.87 5.52
N THR A 60 2.77 2.63 5.86
CA THR A 60 2.26 1.46 5.14
C THR A 60 0.76 1.25 5.34
N ASN A 61 0.23 1.47 6.55
CA ASN A 61 -1.21 1.37 6.81
C ASN A 61 -2.04 2.34 5.98
N MET A 62 -1.51 3.51 5.66
CA MET A 62 -2.25 4.47 4.85
C MET A 62 -2.41 3.99 3.40
N VAL A 63 -1.36 3.39 2.83
CA VAL A 63 -1.44 2.71 1.53
C VAL A 63 -2.39 1.52 1.61
N ILE A 64 -2.26 0.69 2.63
CA ILE A 64 -3.12 -0.49 2.85
C ILE A 64 -4.59 -0.07 2.97
N ALA A 65 -4.91 0.95 3.75
CA ALA A 65 -6.28 1.44 3.90
C ALA A 65 -6.90 1.83 2.55
N ARG A 66 -6.14 2.53 1.69
CA ARG A 66 -6.60 2.86 0.33
C ARG A 66 -6.73 1.65 -0.58
N LEU A 67 -5.85 0.65 -0.46
CA LEU A 67 -6.01 -0.62 -1.16
C LEU A 67 -7.35 -1.27 -0.80
N TYR A 68 -7.70 -1.36 0.49
CA TYR A 68 -8.97 -1.96 0.93
C TYR A 68 -10.20 -1.17 0.50
N GLU A 69 -10.10 0.15 0.40
CA GLU A 69 -11.22 1.02 0.03
C GLU A 69 -11.54 0.95 -1.47
N LEU A 70 -10.52 0.93 -2.31
CA LEU A 70 -10.68 1.15 -3.76
C LEU A 70 -10.47 -0.12 -4.59
N MET A 71 -9.76 -1.11 -4.07
CA MET A 71 -9.46 -2.33 -4.81
C MET A 71 -10.56 -3.38 -4.60
N PRO A 72 -11.03 -4.05 -5.68
CA PRO A 72 -11.88 -5.22 -5.52
C PRO A 72 -11.20 -6.29 -4.68
N ARG A 73 -11.95 -6.99 -3.82
CA ARG A 73 -11.41 -8.06 -2.96
C ARG A 73 -10.62 -9.11 -3.74
N GLU A 74 -11.09 -9.47 -4.94
CA GLU A 74 -10.40 -10.42 -5.80
C GLU A 74 -9.02 -9.94 -6.25
N ALA A 75 -8.85 -8.64 -6.50
CA ALA A 75 -7.55 -8.06 -6.84
C ALA A 75 -6.67 -7.91 -5.58
N LEU A 76 -7.28 -7.53 -4.45
CA LEU A 76 -6.58 -7.31 -3.20
C LEU A 76 -5.82 -8.55 -2.73
N ARG A 77 -6.41 -9.76 -2.87
CA ARG A 77 -5.78 -11.04 -2.48
C ARG A 77 -4.42 -11.32 -3.14
N TYR A 78 -4.10 -10.60 -4.21
CA TYR A 78 -2.82 -10.74 -4.92
C TYR A 78 -1.73 -9.82 -4.34
N ILE A 79 -2.07 -8.86 -3.47
CA ILE A 79 -1.10 -7.99 -2.79
C ILE A 79 -0.85 -8.53 -1.38
N ASN A 80 0.35 -9.07 -1.17
CA ASN A 80 0.76 -9.64 0.12
C ASN A 80 1.54 -8.67 0.98
N ARG A 81 2.15 -7.63 0.41
CA ARG A 81 2.96 -6.67 1.17
C ARG A 81 3.00 -5.32 0.47
N VAL A 82 3.11 -4.26 1.26
CA VAL A 82 3.41 -2.92 0.77
C VAL A 82 4.81 -2.52 1.20
N GLU A 83 5.59 -2.00 0.27
CA GLU A 83 6.91 -1.44 0.48
C GLU A 83 6.92 0.01 0.00
N ILE A 84 7.55 0.87 0.79
CA ILE A 84 7.70 2.30 0.52
C ILE A 84 9.18 2.54 0.26
N CYS A 85 9.47 3.01 -0.95
CA CYS A 85 10.81 3.30 -1.43
C CYS A 85 11.21 4.75 -1.10
N ASP A 86 12.49 4.96 -0.79
CA ASP A 86 13.10 6.27 -0.66
C ASP A 86 13.46 6.90 -2.01
N GLU A 87 14.09 8.07 -1.98
CA GLU A 87 14.53 8.83 -3.16
C GLU A 87 15.60 8.12 -3.99
N ASN A 88 16.29 7.15 -3.43
CA ASN A 88 17.27 6.31 -4.11
C ASN A 88 16.63 5.05 -4.73
N GLY A 89 15.33 4.83 -4.48
CA GLY A 89 14.61 3.62 -4.88
C GLY A 89 14.85 2.44 -3.94
N GLU A 90 15.47 2.65 -2.77
CA GLU A 90 15.69 1.62 -1.77
C GLU A 90 14.47 1.49 -0.86
N ILE A 91 14.22 0.28 -0.34
CA ILE A 91 13.09 0.04 0.57
C ILE A 91 13.38 0.72 1.91
N HIS A 92 12.57 1.72 2.26
CA HIS A 92 12.66 2.42 3.55
C HIS A 92 11.70 1.82 4.58
N CYS A 93 10.47 1.52 4.18
CA CYS A 93 9.47 0.90 5.04
C CYS A 93 8.80 -0.29 4.36
N MET A 94 8.44 -1.30 5.15
CA MET A 94 7.68 -2.46 4.69
C MET A 94 6.57 -2.79 5.69
N SER A 95 5.44 -3.24 5.18
CA SER A 95 4.36 -3.79 6.01
C SER A 95 4.68 -5.21 6.44
N ASP A 96 4.02 -5.68 7.49
CA ASP A 96 3.84 -7.11 7.70
C ASP A 96 3.11 -7.74 6.50
N ASP A 97 3.20 -9.06 6.38
CA ASP A 97 2.47 -9.80 5.35
C ASP A 97 0.95 -9.62 5.57
N LEU A 98 0.27 -9.15 4.53
CA LEU A 98 -1.16 -8.95 4.48
C LEU A 98 -1.85 -10.30 4.35
N ILE A 99 -2.38 -10.79 5.46
CA ILE A 99 -3.22 -12.01 5.46
C ILE A 99 -4.66 -11.60 5.13
N ILE A 100 -4.99 -11.59 3.84
CA ILE A 100 -6.36 -11.33 3.39
C ILE A 100 -7.13 -12.64 3.48
N ASN A 101 -7.70 -12.90 4.67
CA ASN A 101 -8.66 -13.97 4.85
C ASN A 101 -10.04 -13.48 4.37
N ASP A 102 -10.69 -14.25 3.50
CA ASP A 102 -12.05 -13.98 2.99
C ASP A 102 -13.12 -13.78 4.09
N LEU A 103 -12.79 -14.08 5.36
CA LEU A 103 -13.74 -14.23 6.44
C LEU A 103 -13.90 -13.09 7.45
N ASN A 104 -12.98 -12.14 7.62
CA ASN A 104 -13.20 -10.98 8.52
C ASN A 104 -12.09 -9.94 8.42
N PHE A 105 -12.41 -8.72 7.99
CA PHE A 105 -11.65 -7.54 8.40
C PHE A 105 -12.62 -6.49 8.94
N GLN A 106 -12.55 -6.23 10.25
CA GLN A 106 -12.95 -4.95 10.79
C GLN A 106 -11.73 -4.04 10.65
N PRO A 107 -11.86 -2.86 10.00
CA PRO A 107 -10.78 -1.89 10.04
C PRO A 107 -10.43 -1.64 11.50
N LEU A 108 -9.15 -1.78 11.86
CA LEU A 108 -8.66 -1.21 13.11
C LEU A 108 -8.98 0.28 13.00
N SER A 109 -10.04 0.71 13.66
CA SER A 109 -10.41 2.10 13.82
C SER A 109 -9.30 2.74 14.66
N ILE A 110 -8.22 3.15 13.99
CA ILE A 110 -7.28 4.10 14.54
C ILE A 110 -8.03 5.43 14.51
N PRO A 111 -8.38 6.03 15.66
CA PRO A 111 -8.90 7.39 15.63
C PRO A 111 -7.80 8.28 15.05
N TYR A 112 -8.05 8.83 13.87
CA TYR A 112 -7.30 9.97 13.34
C TYR A 112 -7.59 11.16 14.25
N ASN A 113 -6.85 11.28 15.36
CA ASN A 113 -6.77 12.52 16.12
C ASN A 113 -5.66 13.37 15.49
N TYR A 114 -6.04 14.16 14.47
CA TYR A 114 -5.42 15.47 14.31
C TYR A 114 -6.03 16.35 15.41
N ALA A 115 -5.45 16.27 16.62
CA ALA A 115 -5.62 17.33 17.59
C ALA A 115 -4.41 18.26 17.42
N GLU A 116 -4.67 19.35 16.70
CA GLU A 116 -3.93 20.59 16.83
C GLU A 116 -3.79 20.91 18.32
N ASP A 117 -2.58 21.16 18.80
CA ASP A 117 -2.34 21.99 19.98
C ASP A 117 -0.91 22.53 19.91
N ASN A 118 -0.74 23.50 19.02
CA ASN A 118 0.14 24.63 19.32
C ASN A 118 -0.67 25.58 20.21
N ALA A 119 -0.40 25.54 21.51
CA ALA A 119 -0.73 26.60 22.46
C ALA A 119 0.41 26.73 23.47
#